data_AF-A0AAW0MEG4-F1
#
_entry.id   AF-A0AAW0MEG4-F1
#
_cell.length_a   1.000
_cell.length_b   1.000
_cell.length_c   1.000
_cell.angle_alpha   90.00
_cell.angle_beta   90.00
_cell.angle_gamma   90.00
#
_symmetry.space_group_name_H-M   'P 1'
#
loop_
_entity.id
_entity.type
_entity.pdbx_description
1 polymer ?
#
loop_
_entity_poly.entity_id
_entity_poly.type
_entity_poly.pdbx_seq_one_letter_code
_entity_poly.pdbx_strand_id
1 'polypeptide(L)'
;DYRKDARTGAMELQTTPCKGELNGLQDKLELAIGARVMLTRNIDISQGLVNGAFAKVATLVYSPSNSTHVQKLGLDLDQSQRRNSDNQMLVYLERSEENITTKKGMVRRQFPIKLAFACTIHKVQGMSTTSAVVSLKEIFQAGMGYVALSRVTSLRGLRIIDMDESKLYANPDITESLNNMQKSCFEQIMPFYHLSHTLDRDKTFSIIHHNTQGLPSHIQDIQAHHELCLADVLCFTETRLQGFVAPFLHLDGYSMFERSRHMSYTNFSDIARKDGGGVAIYVKNHIVAHEVRYVHNVTDLEFCSCKS
;
A
#
# COMPACT_ATOMS: atom_id res chain seq x y z
N ASP A 1 -16.87 24.09 20.26
CA ASP A 1 -16.40 25.28 19.52
C ASP A 1 -16.02 26.38 20.50
N TYR A 2 -14.99 27.15 20.16
CA TYR A 2 -14.48 28.25 20.98
C TYR A 2 -14.50 29.54 20.18
N ARG A 3 -14.78 30.66 20.83
CA ARG A 3 -14.70 31.99 20.25
C ARG A 3 -13.63 32.80 20.96
N LYS A 4 -12.84 33.54 20.20
CA LYS A 4 -11.89 34.50 20.75
C LYS A 4 -12.65 35.71 21.29
N ASP A 5 -12.49 35.99 22.58
CA ASP A 5 -12.94 37.25 23.19
C ASP A 5 -12.11 38.40 22.62
N ALA A 6 -12.79 39.44 22.12
CA ALA A 6 -12.17 40.60 21.51
C ALA A 6 -11.43 41.50 22.52
N ARG A 7 -11.77 41.43 23.81
CA ARG A 7 -11.14 42.25 24.87
C ARG A 7 -9.96 41.56 25.51
N THR A 8 -10.11 40.30 25.89
CA THR A 8 -9.06 39.54 26.60
C THR A 8 -8.17 38.70 25.68
N GLY A 9 -8.63 38.42 24.45
CA GLY A 9 -7.98 37.50 23.53
C GLY A 9 -8.12 36.02 23.91
N ALA A 10 -8.80 35.71 25.02
CA ALA A 10 -9.00 34.35 25.50
C ALA A 10 -10.00 33.57 24.64
N MET A 11 -9.87 32.24 24.63
CA MET A 11 -10.77 31.36 23.88
C MET A 11 -11.88 30.84 24.79
N GLU A 12 -13.10 31.30 24.56
CA GLU A 12 -14.27 30.95 25.35
C GLU A 12 -15.11 29.84 24.71
N LEU A 13 -15.39 28.79 25.48
CA LEU A 13 -16.22 27.67 25.03
C LEU A 13 -17.65 28.15 24.75
N GLN A 14 -18.15 27.85 23.56
CA GLN A 14 -19.51 28.20 23.15
C GLN A 14 -20.48 27.12 23.62
N THR A 15 -21.62 27.54 24.18
CA THR A 15 -22.68 26.64 24.67
C THR A 15 -23.36 25.84 23.56
N THR A 16 -23.46 26.43 22.37
CA THR A 16 -24.04 25.78 21.18
C THR A 16 -22.97 25.65 20.10
N PRO A 17 -22.59 24.42 19.69
CA PRO A 17 -21.65 24.24 18.60
C PRO A 17 -22.28 24.65 17.27
N CYS A 18 -21.46 25.10 16.32
CA CYS A 18 -21.90 25.33 14.95
C CYS A 18 -22.27 23.99 14.32
N LYS A 19 -23.40 23.89 13.63
CA LYS A 19 -23.84 22.62 13.04
C LYS A 19 -22.95 22.20 11.87
N GLY A 20 -22.77 20.89 11.70
CA GLY A 20 -22.12 20.28 10.55
C GLY A 20 -20.66 19.89 10.78
N GLU A 21 -20.06 19.29 9.76
CA GLU A 21 -18.66 18.83 9.77
C GLU A 21 -17.71 19.93 9.27
N LEU A 22 -16.57 20.09 9.94
CA LEU A 22 -15.52 21.03 9.54
C LEU A 22 -14.20 20.28 9.35
N ASN A 23 -13.78 20.07 8.10
CA ASN A 23 -12.53 19.37 7.76
C ASN A 23 -12.36 18.03 8.50
N GLY A 24 -13.42 17.22 8.63
CA GLY A 24 -13.34 15.97 9.40
C GLY A 24 -13.62 16.09 10.90
N LEU A 25 -13.90 17.29 11.44
CA LEU A 25 -14.31 17.49 12.83
C LEU A 25 -15.83 17.59 12.96
N GLN A 26 -16.41 16.60 13.63
CA GLN A 26 -17.83 16.56 13.97
C GLN A 26 -18.16 17.65 15.01
N ASP A 27 -19.36 18.24 14.90
CA ASP A 27 -19.90 19.18 15.88
C ASP A 27 -20.28 18.49 17.21
N LYS A 28 -20.76 17.25 17.12
CA LYS A 28 -21.05 16.37 18.25
C LYS A 28 -20.43 14.99 18.01
N LEU A 29 -19.73 14.47 19.01
CA LEU A 29 -19.10 13.16 18.96
C LEU A 29 -19.51 12.36 20.20
N GLU A 30 -20.32 11.33 19.99
CA GLU A 30 -20.78 10.41 21.03
C GLU A 30 -20.00 9.11 20.92
N LEU A 31 -19.28 8.75 21.99
CA LEU A 31 -18.37 7.61 21.99
C LEU A 31 -18.46 6.85 23.30
N ALA A 32 -18.16 5.55 23.22
CA ALA A 32 -17.98 4.67 24.35
C ALA A 32 -16.74 3.80 24.13
N ILE A 33 -16.19 3.28 25.22
CA ILE A 33 -15.16 2.24 25.14
C ILE A 33 -15.71 1.07 24.32
N GLY A 34 -14.92 0.62 23.36
CA GLY A 34 -15.27 -0.44 22.42
C GLY A 34 -15.94 0.05 21.13
N ALA A 35 -16.27 1.34 21.00
CA ALA A 35 -16.85 1.87 19.78
C ALA A 35 -15.89 1.75 18.59
N ARG A 36 -16.45 1.41 17.42
CA ARG A 36 -15.73 1.37 16.16
C ARG A 36 -15.66 2.78 15.56
N VAL A 37 -14.45 3.25 15.30
CA VAL A 37 -14.20 4.59 14.78
C VAL A 37 -13.27 4.56 13.57
N MET A 38 -13.32 5.62 12.77
CA MET A 38 -12.43 5.85 11.64
C MET A 38 -11.87 7.27 11.72
N LEU A 39 -10.57 7.40 11.47
CA LEU A 39 -9.89 8.69 11.39
C LEU A 39 -10.35 9.47 10.16
N THR A 40 -10.53 10.78 10.33
CA THR A 40 -11.03 11.67 9.26
C THR A 40 -9.93 12.52 8.62
N ARG A 41 -8.70 12.47 9.14
CA ARG A 41 -7.53 13.20 8.62
C ARG A 41 -6.24 12.46 8.89
N ASN A 42 -5.18 12.85 8.19
CA ASN A 42 -3.81 12.43 8.51
C ASN A 42 -3.32 13.22 9.73
N ILE A 43 -2.77 12.50 10.72
CA ILE A 43 -2.28 13.09 11.97
C ILE A 43 -0.82 12.73 12.14
N ASP A 44 -0.53 11.43 12.10
CA ASP A 44 0.82 10.91 12.18
C ASP A 44 0.94 9.64 11.33
N ILE A 45 1.58 9.79 10.18
CA ILE A 45 1.78 8.70 9.20
C ILE A 45 2.71 7.63 9.78
N SER A 46 3.65 8.00 10.67
CA SER A 46 4.59 7.05 11.28
C SER A 46 3.88 6.08 12.23
N GLN A 47 2.88 6.59 12.96
CA GLN A 47 2.06 5.83 13.91
C GLN A 47 0.82 5.17 13.26
N GLY A 48 0.66 5.26 11.93
CA GLY A 48 -0.51 4.72 11.23
C GLY A 48 -1.80 5.53 11.42
N LEU A 49 -1.72 6.73 12.00
CA LEU A 49 -2.85 7.65 12.16
C LEU A 49 -3.12 8.43 10.87
N VAL A 50 -3.61 7.71 9.86
CA VAL A 50 -3.95 8.25 8.53
C VAL A 50 -5.45 8.35 8.32
N ASN A 51 -5.87 9.21 7.40
CA ASN A 51 -7.27 9.35 7.02
C ASN A 51 -7.81 8.02 6.49
N GLY A 52 -8.94 7.57 7.03
CA GLY A 52 -9.53 6.27 6.70
C GLY A 52 -9.02 5.11 7.54
N ALA A 53 -8.04 5.31 8.43
CA ALA A 53 -7.62 4.26 9.36
C ALA A 53 -8.77 3.93 10.33
N PHE A 54 -9.07 2.63 10.46
CA PHE A 54 -10.06 2.12 11.39
C PHE A 54 -9.43 1.75 12.73
N ALA A 55 -10.17 2.02 13.80
CA ALA A 55 -9.74 1.73 15.16
C ALA A 55 -10.91 1.34 16.06
N LYS A 56 -10.60 0.69 17.17
CA LYS A 56 -11.52 0.52 18.30
C LYS A 56 -11.09 1.45 19.43
N VAL A 57 -12.05 2.15 20.03
CA VAL A 57 -11.77 2.95 21.23
C VAL A 57 -11.45 2.00 22.38
N ALA A 58 -10.24 2.05 22.91
CA ALA A 58 -9.78 1.18 23.98
C ALA A 58 -9.85 1.90 25.34
N THR A 59 -9.44 3.17 25.41
CA THR A 59 -9.41 3.93 26.67
C THR A 59 -9.79 5.39 26.46
N LEU A 60 -10.34 6.01 27.52
CA LEU A 60 -10.64 7.44 27.59
C LEU A 60 -9.81 8.04 28.72
N VAL A 61 -8.92 8.98 28.42
CA VAL A 61 -8.10 9.66 29.43
C VAL A 61 -8.77 10.97 29.76
N TYR A 62 -9.23 11.16 30.99
CA TYR A 62 -9.91 12.36 31.44
C TYR A 62 -8.95 13.38 32.05
N SER A 63 -9.29 14.66 31.97
CA SER A 63 -8.53 15.74 32.58
C SER A 63 -8.59 15.62 34.12
N PRO A 64 -7.47 15.77 34.84
CA PRO A 64 -7.46 15.75 36.31
C PRO A 64 -8.36 16.82 36.94
N SER A 65 -8.52 17.96 36.25
CA SER A 65 -9.32 19.10 36.70
C SER A 65 -10.80 18.99 36.36
N ASN A 66 -11.19 18.09 35.46
CA ASN A 66 -12.57 17.94 35.02
C ASN A 66 -12.83 16.51 34.53
N SER A 67 -13.53 15.72 35.36
CA SER A 67 -13.87 14.32 35.11
C SER A 67 -14.77 14.08 33.90
N THR A 68 -15.37 15.13 33.33
CA THR A 68 -16.18 15.02 32.10
C THR A 68 -15.39 15.36 30.84
N HIS A 69 -14.22 15.99 30.97
CA HIS A 69 -13.40 16.39 29.83
C HIS A 69 -12.38 15.32 29.49
N VAL A 70 -12.65 14.53 28.44
CA VAL A 70 -11.67 13.58 27.89
C VAL A 70 -10.50 14.35 27.29
N GLN A 71 -9.26 14.19 27.74
CA GLN A 71 -8.08 14.82 27.16
C GLN A 71 -7.53 14.04 25.95
N LYS A 72 -7.47 12.70 26.05
CA LYS A 72 -6.94 11.82 24.99
C LYS A 72 -7.82 10.59 24.79
N LEU A 73 -7.80 10.04 23.58
CA LEU A 73 -8.43 8.77 23.23
C LEU A 73 -7.36 7.72 22.96
N GLY A 74 -7.37 6.61 23.71
CA GLY A 74 -6.56 5.44 23.36
C GLY A 74 -7.26 4.63 22.27
N LEU A 75 -6.60 4.48 21.13
CA LEU A 75 -7.11 3.77 19.95
C LEU A 75 -6.31 2.50 19.70
N ASP A 76 -7.01 1.38 19.54
CA ASP A 76 -6.46 0.13 19.04
C ASP A 76 -6.69 0.07 17.52
N LEU A 77 -5.62 0.30 16.75
CA LEU A 77 -5.64 0.32 15.28
C LEU A 77 -5.71 -1.09 14.69
N ASP A 78 -6.43 -1.23 13.58
CA ASP A 78 -6.52 -2.48 12.83
C ASP A 78 -5.16 -2.94 12.30
N GLN A 79 -4.98 -4.27 12.20
CA GLN A 79 -3.72 -4.90 11.80
C GLN A 79 -3.19 -4.45 10.43
N SER A 80 -4.07 -4.18 9.46
CA SER A 80 -3.66 -3.71 8.13
C SER A 80 -3.03 -2.31 8.12
N GLN A 81 -3.16 -1.56 9.22
CA GLN A 81 -2.61 -0.22 9.38
C GLN A 81 -1.40 -0.20 10.34
N ARG A 82 -0.95 -1.36 10.83
CA ARG A 82 0.22 -1.47 11.72
C ARG A 82 1.49 -1.58 10.87
N ARG A 83 2.43 -0.64 11.08
CA ARG A 83 3.75 -0.67 10.41
C ARG A 83 4.80 -1.52 11.13
N ASN A 84 4.60 -1.84 12.42
CA ASN A 84 5.54 -2.63 13.22
C ASN A 84 4.87 -3.88 13.78
N SER A 85 5.57 -5.01 13.71
CA SER A 85 5.12 -6.34 14.16
C SER A 85 5.09 -6.52 15.68
N ASP A 86 5.49 -5.52 16.46
CA ASP A 86 5.52 -5.62 17.92
C ASP A 86 4.19 -5.22 18.58
N ASN A 87 3.85 -6.00 19.61
CA ASN A 87 2.74 -5.90 20.57
C ASN A 87 1.82 -4.66 20.47
N GLN A 88 0.51 -4.93 20.30
CA GLN A 88 -0.64 -4.07 20.62
C GLN A 88 -0.32 -2.57 20.82
N MET A 89 -0.06 -1.87 19.71
CA MET A 89 0.23 -0.43 19.76
C MET A 89 -1.05 0.36 20.04
N LEU A 90 -1.34 0.57 21.32
CA LEU A 90 -2.34 1.53 21.76
C LEU A 90 -1.82 2.94 21.45
N VAL A 91 -2.47 3.64 20.51
CA VAL A 91 -2.06 4.99 20.12
C VAL A 91 -2.98 6.01 20.78
N TYR A 92 -2.40 7.05 21.36
CA TYR A 92 -3.17 8.13 21.97
C TYR A 92 -3.43 9.26 20.97
N LEU A 93 -4.70 9.53 20.73
CA LEU A 93 -5.18 10.59 19.88
C LEU A 93 -5.61 11.81 20.71
N GLU A 94 -5.19 13.00 20.27
CA GLU A 94 -5.56 14.29 20.84
C GLU A 94 -6.54 15.04 19.94
N ARG A 95 -7.14 16.13 20.46
CA ARG A 95 -8.03 16.97 19.66
C ARG A 95 -7.24 17.80 18.66
N SER A 96 -7.74 17.89 17.43
CA SER A 96 -7.27 18.85 16.44
C SER A 96 -8.07 20.15 16.54
N GLU A 97 -7.47 21.25 16.10
CA GLU A 97 -8.10 22.57 16.02
C GLU A 97 -8.28 22.99 14.56
N GLU A 98 -9.45 23.52 14.22
CA GLU A 98 -9.76 24.07 12.88
C GLU A 98 -10.50 25.40 13.00
N ASN A 99 -10.16 26.36 12.13
CA ASN A 99 -10.86 27.64 12.06
C ASN A 99 -12.23 27.48 11.39
N ILE A 100 -13.27 28.02 12.00
CA ILE A 100 -14.61 28.03 11.42
C ILE A 100 -14.68 29.17 10.40
N THR A 101 -14.50 28.85 9.11
CA THR A 101 -14.42 29.83 8.01
C THR A 101 -15.63 30.75 7.93
N THR A 102 -16.83 30.25 8.25
CA THR A 102 -18.08 31.02 8.24
C THR A 102 -18.19 32.04 9.38
N LYS A 103 -17.39 31.93 10.45
CA LYS A 103 -17.48 32.79 11.64
C LYS A 103 -16.10 33.23 12.11
N LYS A 104 -15.71 34.46 11.77
CA LYS A 104 -14.41 35.04 12.12
C LYS A 104 -14.14 34.96 13.63
N GLY A 105 -12.94 34.49 13.99
CA GLY A 105 -12.51 34.36 15.39
C GLY A 105 -13.07 33.16 16.13
N MET A 106 -13.70 32.19 15.44
CA MET A 106 -14.15 30.94 16.03
C MET A 106 -13.32 29.75 15.55
N VAL A 107 -13.04 28.83 16.47
CA VAL A 107 -12.34 27.57 16.18
C VAL A 107 -13.11 26.38 16.73
N ARG A 108 -12.95 25.22 16.07
CA ARG A 108 -13.42 23.94 16.56
C ARG A 108 -12.24 23.13 17.07
N ARG A 109 -12.32 22.69 18.33
CA ARG A 109 -11.40 21.70 18.92
C ARG A 109 -12.15 20.39 19.09
N GLN A 110 -11.78 19.36 18.34
CA GLN A 110 -12.44 18.05 18.39
C GLN A 110 -11.48 16.92 17.98
N PHE A 111 -11.75 15.70 18.43
CA PHE A 111 -11.05 14.53 17.93
C PHE A 111 -11.39 14.28 16.45
N PRO A 112 -10.39 14.10 15.58
CA PRO A 112 -10.62 13.89 14.15
C PRO A 112 -10.98 12.44 13.82
N ILE A 113 -12.09 12.00 14.38
CA ILE A 113 -12.65 10.65 14.19
C ILE A 113 -14.17 10.75 14.02
N LYS A 114 -14.74 9.70 13.45
CA LYS A 114 -16.19 9.47 13.42
C LYS A 114 -16.51 8.00 13.71
N LEU A 115 -17.75 7.74 14.15
CA LEU A 115 -18.25 6.37 14.28
C LEU A 115 -18.23 5.68 12.92
N ALA A 116 -17.82 4.41 12.90
CA ALA A 116 -17.51 3.69 11.68
C ALA A 116 -18.06 2.25 11.68
N PHE A 117 -19.22 2.06 12.30
CA PHE A 117 -19.97 0.79 12.19
C PHE A 117 -20.58 0.59 10.80
N ALA A 118 -20.91 1.69 10.13
CA ALA A 118 -21.34 1.70 8.74
C ALA A 118 -20.46 2.70 7.96
N CYS A 119 -20.05 2.32 6.76
CA CYS A 119 -19.23 3.13 5.87
C CYS A 119 -19.78 3.06 4.46
N THR A 120 -19.50 4.10 3.66
CA THR A 120 -19.87 4.11 2.25
C THR A 120 -18.97 3.18 1.44
N ILE A 121 -19.49 2.66 0.34
CA ILE A 121 -18.77 1.74 -0.56
C ILE A 121 -17.44 2.36 -1.04
N HIS A 122 -17.43 3.65 -1.38
CA HIS A 122 -16.22 4.37 -1.78
C HIS A 122 -15.14 4.37 -0.69
N LYS A 123 -15.51 4.36 0.59
CA LYS A 123 -14.56 4.38 1.71
C LYS A 123 -13.95 3.02 2.02
N VAL A 124 -14.59 1.94 1.59
CA VAL A 124 -14.07 0.57 1.75
C VAL A 124 -13.43 0.02 0.48
N GLN A 125 -13.34 0.83 -0.59
CA GLN A 125 -12.67 0.41 -1.83
C GLN A 125 -11.20 0.07 -1.57
N GLY A 126 -10.77 -1.12 -2.01
CA GLY A 126 -9.41 -1.62 -1.76
C GLY A 126 -9.22 -2.28 -0.40
N MET A 127 -10.22 -2.24 0.49
CA MET A 127 -10.20 -3.00 1.74
C MET A 127 -10.73 -4.43 1.53
N SER A 128 -10.32 -5.34 2.40
CA SER A 128 -10.87 -6.70 2.50
C SER A 128 -11.36 -6.94 3.91
N THR A 129 -12.56 -7.50 4.06
CA THR A 129 -13.16 -7.87 5.35
C THR A 129 -13.59 -9.32 5.34
N THR A 130 -13.53 -9.97 6.51
CA THR A 130 -14.00 -11.35 6.68
C THR A 130 -15.52 -11.44 6.75
N SER A 131 -16.17 -10.38 7.23
CA SER A 131 -17.63 -10.30 7.32
C SER A 131 -18.13 -8.87 7.11
N ALA A 132 -19.28 -8.73 6.46
CA ALA A 132 -19.97 -7.46 6.33
C ALA A 132 -21.47 -7.63 6.07
N VAL A 133 -22.23 -6.64 6.51
CA VAL A 133 -23.61 -6.42 6.06
C VAL A 133 -23.58 -5.36 4.96
N VAL A 134 -24.06 -5.71 3.77
CA VAL A 134 -24.09 -4.83 2.60
C VAL A 134 -25.54 -4.47 2.29
N SER A 135 -25.88 -3.19 2.30
CA SER A 135 -27.16 -2.68 1.81
C SER A 135 -27.03 -2.24 0.35
N LEU A 136 -27.94 -2.71 -0.51
CA LEU A 136 -27.95 -2.31 -1.93
C LEU A 136 -28.83 -1.08 -2.20
N LYS A 137 -29.53 -0.55 -1.19
CA LYS A 137 -30.49 0.56 -1.31
C LYS A 137 -29.91 1.83 -1.94
N GLU A 138 -28.73 2.24 -1.47
CA GLU A 138 -28.07 3.50 -1.84
C GLU A 138 -27.06 3.32 -2.99
N ILE A 139 -27.25 2.32 -3.85
CA ILE A 139 -26.41 2.14 -5.04
C ILE A 139 -26.95 2.98 -6.21
N PHE A 140 -26.08 3.78 -6.80
CA PHE A 140 -26.43 4.70 -7.88
C PHE A 140 -25.38 4.79 -9.02
N GLN A 141 -24.24 4.11 -8.91
CA GLN A 141 -23.23 4.06 -9.98
C GLN A 141 -22.97 2.61 -10.40
N ALA A 142 -22.68 2.45 -11.69
CA ALA A 142 -22.29 1.17 -12.26
C ALA A 142 -21.07 0.59 -11.53
N GLY A 143 -21.07 -0.72 -11.27
CA GLY A 143 -19.99 -1.42 -10.59
C GLY A 143 -19.89 -1.20 -9.07
N MET A 144 -20.61 -0.23 -8.46
CA MET A 144 -20.58 -0.03 -7.00
C MET A 144 -21.06 -1.26 -6.23
N GLY A 145 -22.12 -1.91 -6.70
CA GLY A 145 -22.61 -3.15 -6.08
C GLY A 145 -21.55 -4.24 -6.10
N TYR A 146 -20.87 -4.43 -7.23
CA TYR A 146 -19.75 -5.36 -7.33
C TYR A 146 -18.59 -4.99 -6.38
N VAL A 147 -18.23 -3.71 -6.29
CA VAL A 147 -17.19 -3.26 -5.35
C VAL A 147 -17.57 -3.61 -3.92
N ALA A 148 -18.80 -3.35 -3.50
CA ALA A 148 -19.28 -3.64 -2.15
C ALA A 148 -19.22 -5.14 -1.81
N LEU A 149 -19.73 -5.99 -2.71
CA LEU A 149 -19.78 -7.43 -2.51
C LEU A 149 -18.38 -8.06 -2.54
N SER A 150 -17.50 -7.59 -3.43
CA SER A 150 -16.12 -8.08 -3.58
C SER A 150 -15.19 -7.74 -2.40
N ARG A 151 -15.63 -6.89 -1.45
CA ARG A 151 -14.83 -6.61 -0.24
C ARG A 151 -14.83 -7.78 0.75
N VAL A 152 -15.84 -8.66 0.68
CA VAL A 152 -15.97 -9.77 1.64
C VAL A 152 -15.25 -11.00 1.10
N THR A 153 -14.34 -11.57 1.88
CA THR A 153 -13.47 -12.68 1.44
C THR A 153 -14.17 -14.03 1.36
N SER A 154 -15.39 -14.16 1.91
CA SER A 154 -16.16 -15.40 1.86
C SER A 154 -17.66 -15.14 1.78
N LEU A 155 -18.38 -16.01 1.08
CA LEU A 155 -19.83 -15.93 0.96
C LEU A 155 -20.53 -16.06 2.34
N ARG A 156 -19.99 -16.89 3.23
CA ARG A 156 -20.52 -17.07 4.60
C ARG A 156 -20.46 -15.79 5.44
N GLY A 157 -19.46 -14.94 5.20
CA GLY A 157 -19.32 -13.66 5.89
C GLY A 157 -20.17 -12.54 5.30
N LEU A 158 -20.81 -12.76 4.16
CA LEU A 158 -21.58 -11.75 3.44
C LEU A 158 -23.06 -11.84 3.79
N ARG A 159 -23.63 -10.74 4.29
CA ARG A 159 -25.07 -10.60 4.46
C ARG A 159 -25.58 -9.43 3.63
N ILE A 160 -26.48 -9.70 2.70
CA ILE A 160 -27.08 -8.66 1.86
C ILE A 160 -28.43 -8.26 2.46
N ILE A 161 -28.67 -6.96 2.54
CA ILE A 161 -29.96 -6.37 2.91
C ILE A 161 -30.42 -5.41 1.80
N ASP A 162 -31.72 -5.12 1.75
CA ASP A 162 -32.33 -4.25 0.74
C ASP A 162 -31.98 -4.67 -0.70
N MET A 163 -32.13 -5.96 -1.00
CA MET A 163 -31.75 -6.52 -2.29
C MET A 163 -32.57 -5.88 -3.41
N ASP A 164 -31.88 -5.28 -4.39
CA ASP A 164 -32.44 -4.79 -5.64
C ASP A 164 -31.48 -5.16 -6.79
N GLU A 165 -31.90 -6.12 -7.62
CA GLU A 165 -31.11 -6.63 -8.74
C GLU A 165 -30.82 -5.56 -9.78
N SER A 166 -31.68 -4.55 -9.92
CA SER A 166 -31.47 -3.44 -10.86
C SER A 166 -30.24 -2.60 -10.51
N LYS A 167 -29.73 -2.71 -9.27
CA LYS A 167 -28.53 -2.02 -8.78
C LYS A 167 -27.23 -2.75 -9.12
N LEU A 168 -27.30 -3.97 -9.61
CA LEU A 168 -26.14 -4.78 -9.98
C LEU A 168 -25.90 -4.71 -11.49
N TYR A 169 -25.36 -3.58 -11.95
CA TYR A 169 -25.09 -3.35 -13.37
C TYR A 169 -23.67 -2.86 -13.62
N ALA A 170 -23.15 -3.18 -14.81
CA ALA A 170 -21.90 -2.68 -15.33
C ALA A 170 -22.15 -1.53 -16.32
N ASN A 171 -21.16 -0.67 -16.52
CA ASN A 171 -21.24 0.35 -17.56
C ASN A 171 -21.14 -0.35 -18.93
N PRO A 172 -22.07 -0.11 -19.88
CA PRO A 172 -22.02 -0.68 -21.22
C PRO A 172 -20.71 -0.35 -21.95
N ASP A 173 -20.18 0.86 -21.81
CA ASP A 173 -18.93 1.29 -22.46
C ASP A 173 -17.72 0.48 -21.98
N ILE A 174 -17.70 0.11 -20.69
CA ILE A 174 -16.66 -0.75 -20.11
C ILE A 174 -16.81 -2.17 -20.67
N THR A 175 -18.04 -2.65 -20.81
CA THR A 175 -18.31 -3.99 -21.36
C THR A 175 -17.88 -4.07 -22.81
N GLU A 176 -18.19 -3.05 -23.61
CA GLU A 176 -17.73 -2.92 -24.99
C GLU A 176 -16.21 -2.83 -25.07
N SER A 177 -15.58 -2.01 -24.22
CA SER A 177 -14.12 -1.89 -24.15
C SER A 177 -13.45 -3.22 -23.79
N LEU A 178 -14.03 -4.00 -22.87
CA LEU A 178 -13.53 -5.33 -22.51
C LEU A 178 -13.67 -6.34 -23.66
N ASN A 179 -14.75 -6.24 -24.44
CA ASN A 179 -14.94 -7.09 -25.62
C ASN A 179 -13.97 -6.74 -26.75
N ASN A 180 -13.67 -5.46 -26.91
CA ASN A 180 -12.75 -4.93 -27.92
C ASN A 180 -11.28 -4.98 -27.47
N MET A 181 -11.02 -5.28 -26.19
CA MET A 181 -9.67 -5.45 -25.66
C MET A 181 -8.97 -6.56 -26.44
N GLN A 182 -7.79 -6.25 -27.00
CA GLN A 182 -7.01 -7.23 -27.74
C GLN A 182 -6.75 -8.44 -26.84
N LYS A 183 -7.33 -9.58 -27.22
CA LYS A 183 -7.06 -10.84 -26.54
C LYS A 183 -5.63 -11.23 -26.86
N SER A 184 -4.77 -11.24 -25.86
CA SER A 184 -3.40 -11.73 -26.01
C SER A 184 -3.45 -13.21 -26.40
N CYS A 185 -2.90 -13.53 -27.56
CA CYS A 185 -2.72 -14.90 -28.00
C CYS A 185 -1.60 -15.53 -27.17
N PHE A 186 -1.71 -16.80 -26.78
CA PHE A 186 -0.67 -17.47 -25.97
C PHE A 186 0.71 -17.40 -26.64
N GLU A 187 0.73 -17.50 -27.97
CA GLU A 187 1.90 -17.38 -28.84
C GLU A 187 2.54 -15.97 -28.80
N GLN A 188 1.74 -14.93 -28.55
CA GLN A 188 2.24 -13.55 -28.40
C GLN A 188 2.79 -13.27 -26.99
N ILE A 189 2.42 -14.10 -26.00
CA ILE A 189 2.84 -13.95 -24.60
C ILE A 189 4.16 -14.70 -24.34
N MET A 190 4.53 -15.65 -25.21
CA MET A 190 5.80 -16.41 -25.13
C MET A 190 6.76 -16.11 -26.31
N PRO A 191 7.17 -14.85 -26.53
CA PRO A 191 8.02 -14.51 -27.68
C PRO A 191 9.41 -15.17 -27.59
N PHE A 192 9.93 -15.40 -26.39
CA PHE A 192 11.28 -15.90 -26.20
C PHE A 192 11.37 -17.41 -26.41
N TYR A 193 10.36 -18.18 -25.99
CA TYR A 193 10.25 -19.61 -26.29
C TYR A 193 10.33 -19.84 -27.81
N HIS A 194 9.52 -19.12 -28.59
CA HIS A 194 9.50 -19.24 -30.05
C HIS A 194 10.83 -18.83 -30.70
N LEU A 195 11.42 -17.72 -30.25
CA LEU A 195 12.75 -17.28 -30.71
C LEU A 195 13.83 -18.33 -30.40
N SER A 196 13.77 -18.92 -29.21
CA SER A 196 14.75 -19.92 -28.78
C SER A 196 14.69 -21.23 -29.57
N HIS A 197 13.54 -21.55 -30.17
CA HIS A 197 13.33 -22.72 -31.01
C HIS A 197 13.57 -22.47 -32.50
N THR A 198 13.53 -21.21 -32.95
CA THR A 198 13.69 -20.83 -34.36
C THR A 198 15.09 -20.34 -34.70
N LEU A 199 15.78 -19.74 -33.73
CA LEU A 199 17.14 -19.25 -33.90
C LEU A 199 18.18 -20.34 -33.61
N ASP A 200 19.24 -20.33 -34.40
CA ASP A 200 20.43 -21.13 -34.15
C ASP A 200 21.03 -20.72 -32.80
N ARG A 201 20.85 -21.59 -31.80
CA ARG A 201 21.32 -21.38 -30.43
C ARG A 201 22.83 -21.27 -30.35
N ASP A 202 23.59 -21.79 -31.29
CA ASP A 202 25.05 -21.70 -31.27
C ASP A 202 25.51 -20.29 -31.65
N LYS A 203 24.77 -19.62 -32.54
CA LYS A 203 25.09 -18.26 -33.04
C LYS A 203 24.40 -17.12 -32.31
N THR A 204 23.49 -17.44 -31.39
CA THR A 204 22.68 -16.45 -30.69
C THR A 204 23.08 -16.36 -29.22
N PHE A 205 23.15 -15.15 -28.69
CA PHE A 205 23.39 -14.89 -27.26
C PHE A 205 22.22 -14.08 -26.70
N SER A 206 21.58 -14.59 -25.66
CA SER A 206 20.32 -14.06 -25.14
C SER A 206 20.48 -13.46 -23.74
N ILE A 207 20.04 -12.21 -23.61
CA ILE A 207 20.06 -11.47 -22.35
C ILE A 207 18.64 -11.04 -22.03
N ILE A 208 18.17 -11.36 -20.83
CA ILE A 208 16.91 -10.84 -20.31
C ILE A 208 17.21 -9.85 -19.20
N HIS A 209 16.65 -8.66 -19.29
CA HIS A 209 16.70 -7.66 -18.23
C HIS A 209 15.32 -7.51 -17.60
N HIS A 210 15.23 -7.62 -16.27
CA HIS A 210 13.97 -7.50 -15.55
C HIS A 210 14.13 -6.74 -14.23
N ASN A 211 13.19 -5.85 -13.93
CA ASN A 211 13.16 -5.13 -12.67
C ASN A 211 12.29 -5.90 -11.68
N THR A 212 12.91 -6.45 -10.64
CA THR A 212 12.26 -7.36 -9.70
C THR A 212 11.59 -6.66 -8.51
N GLN A 213 11.96 -5.40 -8.23
CA GLN A 213 11.52 -4.65 -7.03
C GLN A 213 11.59 -5.43 -5.70
N GLY A 214 12.48 -6.42 -5.58
CA GLY A 214 12.58 -7.31 -4.44
C GLY A 214 12.70 -8.77 -4.89
N LEU A 215 13.92 -9.18 -5.26
CA LEU A 215 14.19 -10.53 -5.76
C LEU A 215 13.74 -11.65 -4.80
N PRO A 216 13.96 -11.57 -3.47
CA PRO A 216 13.55 -12.65 -2.56
C PRO A 216 12.05 -12.95 -2.58
N SER A 217 11.21 -11.95 -2.84
CA SER A 217 9.75 -12.12 -2.89
C SER A 217 9.26 -12.81 -4.17
N HIS A 218 10.09 -12.85 -5.22
CA HIS A 218 9.70 -13.27 -6.57
C HIS A 218 10.55 -14.42 -7.13
N ILE A 219 11.53 -14.90 -6.37
CA ILE A 219 12.46 -15.94 -6.85
C ILE A 219 11.75 -17.25 -7.21
N GLN A 220 10.71 -17.64 -6.46
CA GLN A 220 9.91 -18.83 -6.76
C GLN A 220 9.17 -18.70 -8.09
N ASP A 221 8.62 -17.52 -8.37
CA ASP A 221 7.95 -17.23 -9.64
C ASP A 221 8.96 -17.28 -10.80
N ILE A 222 10.16 -16.73 -10.59
CA ILE A 222 11.26 -16.73 -11.59
C ILE A 222 11.72 -18.17 -11.87
N GLN A 223 11.91 -18.99 -10.84
CA GLN A 223 12.29 -20.41 -10.99
C GLN A 223 11.23 -21.22 -11.75
N ALA A 224 9.96 -20.91 -11.55
CA ALA A 224 8.84 -21.54 -12.26
C ALA A 224 8.60 -20.95 -13.66
N HIS A 225 9.26 -19.85 -14.02
CA HIS A 225 9.00 -19.14 -15.26
C HIS A 225 9.61 -19.88 -16.46
N HIS A 226 8.74 -20.42 -17.30
CA HIS A 226 9.09 -21.26 -18.45
C HIS A 226 10.01 -20.59 -19.49
N GLU A 227 9.98 -19.25 -19.66
CA GLU A 227 10.90 -18.54 -20.58
C GLU A 227 12.17 -17.97 -19.95
N LEU A 228 12.14 -17.47 -18.71
CA LEU A 228 13.27 -16.73 -18.16
C LEU A 228 14.52 -17.61 -18.07
N CYS A 229 14.37 -18.85 -17.63
CA CYS A 229 15.46 -19.82 -17.53
C CYS A 229 15.97 -20.35 -18.89
N LEU A 230 15.39 -19.92 -20.02
CA LEU A 230 15.92 -20.22 -21.34
C LEU A 230 17.06 -19.28 -21.74
N ALA A 231 17.19 -18.11 -21.09
CA ALA A 231 18.16 -17.09 -21.46
C ALA A 231 19.59 -17.45 -21.01
N ASP A 232 20.58 -16.95 -21.74
CA ASP A 232 21.99 -17.17 -21.43
C ASP A 232 22.43 -16.34 -20.23
N VAL A 233 21.91 -15.11 -20.14
CA VAL A 233 22.14 -14.18 -19.03
C VAL A 233 20.82 -13.57 -18.57
N LEU A 234 20.58 -13.56 -17.26
CA LEU A 234 19.48 -12.85 -16.61
C LEU A 234 20.06 -11.69 -15.80
N CYS A 235 19.60 -10.48 -16.09
CA CYS A 235 19.99 -9.25 -15.42
C CYS A 235 18.81 -8.72 -14.60
N PHE A 236 18.83 -8.92 -13.29
CA PHE A 236 17.82 -8.41 -12.38
C PHE A 236 18.25 -7.10 -11.72
N THR A 237 17.37 -6.10 -11.78
CA THR A 237 17.54 -4.79 -11.12
C THR A 237 16.53 -4.60 -9.99
N GLU A 238 16.83 -3.66 -9.10
CA GLU A 238 16.05 -3.39 -7.89
C GLU A 238 15.84 -4.65 -7.04
N THR A 239 16.90 -5.45 -6.88
CA THR A 239 16.83 -6.76 -6.19
C THR A 239 16.59 -6.64 -4.69
N ARG A 240 16.93 -5.48 -4.11
CA ARG A 240 16.83 -5.13 -2.67
C ARG A 240 17.56 -6.11 -1.74
N LEU A 241 18.58 -6.78 -2.26
CA LEU A 241 19.43 -7.68 -1.47
C LEU A 241 20.32 -6.88 -0.52
N GLN A 242 20.46 -7.38 0.71
CA GLN A 242 21.31 -6.79 1.75
C GLN A 242 22.15 -7.89 2.41
N GLY A 243 23.46 -7.69 2.50
CA GLY A 243 24.35 -8.62 3.20
C GLY A 243 24.48 -9.98 2.51
N PHE A 244 24.36 -11.05 3.30
CA PHE A 244 24.54 -12.42 2.84
C PHE A 244 23.39 -12.88 1.93
N VAL A 245 23.73 -13.35 0.72
CA VAL A 245 22.77 -13.94 -0.21
C VAL A 245 22.40 -15.34 0.27
N ALA A 246 21.11 -15.54 0.53
CA ALA A 246 20.62 -16.84 0.98
C ALA A 246 20.67 -17.88 -0.17
N PRO A 247 20.96 -19.16 0.13
CA PRO A 247 21.10 -20.21 -0.88
C PRO A 247 19.88 -20.40 -1.80
N PHE A 248 18.68 -20.08 -1.31
CA PHE A 248 17.44 -20.21 -2.09
C PHE A 248 17.35 -19.21 -3.27
N LEU A 249 18.21 -18.20 -3.31
CA LEU A 249 18.29 -17.22 -4.39
C LEU A 249 19.08 -17.73 -5.61
N HIS A 250 19.73 -18.88 -5.52
CA HIS A 250 20.42 -19.47 -6.66
C HIS A 250 19.43 -20.11 -7.63
N LEU A 251 19.75 -20.03 -8.93
CA LEU A 251 19.01 -20.67 -10.00
C LEU A 251 19.81 -21.88 -10.50
N ASP A 252 19.13 -23.00 -10.71
CA ASP A 252 19.77 -24.22 -11.21
C ASP A 252 20.36 -23.99 -12.61
N GLY A 253 21.63 -24.35 -12.78
CA GLY A 253 22.35 -24.17 -14.04
C GLY A 253 22.90 -22.76 -14.28
N TYR A 254 22.79 -21.85 -13.30
CA TYR A 254 23.34 -20.51 -13.36
C TYR A 254 24.33 -20.20 -12.24
N SER A 255 25.31 -19.38 -12.58
CA SER A 255 26.22 -18.72 -11.66
C SER A 255 25.69 -17.32 -11.38
N MET A 256 25.49 -17.01 -10.09
CA MET A 256 24.94 -15.73 -9.63
C MET A 256 26.07 -14.77 -9.26
N PHE A 257 25.90 -13.51 -9.66
CA PHE A 257 26.74 -12.39 -9.28
C PHE A 257 25.89 -11.21 -8.87
N GLU A 258 26.10 -10.68 -7.68
CA GLU A 258 25.23 -9.67 -7.12
C GLU A 258 26.01 -8.46 -6.60
N ARG A 259 25.32 -7.32 -6.58
CA ARG A 259 25.80 -6.16 -5.86
C ARG A 259 24.65 -5.33 -5.36
N SER A 260 24.62 -5.19 -4.05
CA SER A 260 23.70 -4.30 -3.36
C SER A 260 23.95 -2.82 -3.70
N ARG A 261 22.91 -1.98 -3.60
CA ARG A 261 23.02 -0.53 -3.85
C ARG A 261 24.09 0.14 -2.99
N HIS A 262 24.18 -0.24 -1.70
CA HIS A 262 25.15 0.37 -0.77
C HIS A 262 26.60 0.09 -1.17
N MET A 263 26.88 -1.04 -1.82
CA MET A 263 28.22 -1.37 -2.35
C MET A 263 28.48 -0.82 -3.75
N SER A 264 27.44 -0.39 -4.48
CA SER A 264 27.58 0.15 -5.84
C SER A 264 27.94 1.65 -5.89
N TYR A 265 27.63 2.41 -4.83
CA TYR A 265 27.84 3.86 -4.78
C TYR A 265 28.84 4.24 -3.67
N THR A 266 30.13 3.98 -3.90
CA THR A 266 31.22 4.30 -2.96
C THR A 266 31.46 5.80 -2.81
N ASN A 267 31.30 6.56 -3.90
CA ASN A 267 31.58 8.01 -3.94
C ASN A 267 30.33 8.89 -3.72
N PHE A 268 29.14 8.30 -3.59
CA PHE A 268 27.86 9.02 -3.49
C PHE A 268 27.00 8.50 -2.32
N SER A 269 27.31 8.95 -1.10
CA SER A 269 26.66 8.50 0.14
C SER A 269 25.14 8.69 0.16
N ASP A 270 24.64 9.75 -0.47
CA ASP A 270 23.20 10.08 -0.49
C ASP A 270 22.41 9.11 -1.36
N ILE A 271 23.03 8.54 -2.39
CA ILE A 271 22.42 7.54 -3.27
C ILE A 271 22.55 6.14 -2.63
N ALA A 272 23.69 5.85 -2.00
CA ALA A 272 23.94 4.58 -1.31
C ALA A 272 22.94 4.29 -0.17
N ARG A 273 22.45 5.35 0.51
CA ARG A 273 21.53 5.26 1.65
C ARG A 273 20.04 5.19 1.28
N LYS A 274 19.68 5.28 0.00
CA LYS A 274 18.27 5.16 -0.42
C LYS A 274 17.77 3.72 -0.34
N ASP A 275 16.57 3.54 0.19
CA ASP A 275 15.92 2.22 0.25
C ASP A 275 15.69 1.62 -1.14
N GLY A 276 15.99 0.32 -1.25
CA GLY A 276 15.85 -0.47 -2.47
C GLY A 276 17.14 -0.57 -3.30
N GLY A 277 17.00 -0.91 -4.59
CA GLY A 277 18.11 -1.03 -5.53
C GLY A 277 18.91 -2.32 -5.43
N GLY A 278 20.09 -2.29 -6.04
CA GLY A 278 20.92 -3.47 -6.20
C GLY A 278 20.61 -4.23 -7.49
N VAL A 279 21.54 -5.10 -7.83
CA VAL A 279 21.59 -5.85 -9.08
C VAL A 279 21.99 -7.29 -8.80
N ALA A 280 21.43 -8.22 -9.54
CA ALA A 280 21.84 -9.62 -9.56
C ALA A 280 21.86 -10.10 -11.00
N ILE A 281 22.97 -10.69 -11.41
CA ILE A 281 23.19 -11.24 -12.74
C ILE A 281 23.37 -12.75 -12.61
N TYR A 282 22.60 -13.51 -13.37
CA TYR A 282 22.72 -14.96 -13.46
C TYR A 282 23.22 -15.31 -14.84
N VAL A 283 24.33 -16.02 -14.92
CA VAL A 283 24.94 -16.47 -16.18
C VAL A 283 24.90 -17.99 -16.25
N LYS A 284 24.45 -18.59 -17.35
CA LYS A 284 24.44 -20.06 -17.48
C LYS A 284 25.84 -20.63 -17.29
N ASN A 285 25.94 -21.76 -16.59
CA ASN A 285 27.22 -22.36 -16.18
C ASN A 285 28.15 -22.78 -17.34
N HIS A 286 27.64 -22.92 -18.57
CA HIS A 286 28.46 -23.23 -19.75
C HIS A 286 29.13 -21.99 -20.36
N ILE A 287 28.80 -20.79 -19.86
CA ILE A 287 29.37 -19.52 -20.31
C ILE A 287 30.40 -19.08 -19.28
N VAL A 288 31.60 -18.76 -19.76
CA VAL A 288 32.66 -18.26 -18.89
C VAL A 288 32.43 -16.76 -18.69
N ALA A 289 32.08 -16.40 -17.45
CA ALA A 289 31.92 -15.01 -17.03
C ALA A 289 32.99 -14.64 -16.00
N HIS A 290 33.59 -13.46 -16.20
CA HIS A 290 34.54 -12.88 -15.26
C HIS A 290 34.05 -11.51 -14.78
N GLU A 291 34.07 -11.32 -13.47
CA GLU A 291 33.78 -10.02 -12.84
C GLU A 291 34.93 -9.06 -13.16
N VAL A 292 34.62 -7.96 -13.86
CA VAL A 292 35.57 -6.88 -14.13
C VAL A 292 35.37 -5.82 -13.07
N ARG A 293 36.31 -5.75 -12.12
CA ARG A 293 36.35 -4.68 -11.12
C ARG A 293 37.29 -3.60 -11.64
N TYR A 294 36.72 -2.45 -12.01
CA TYR A 294 37.31 -1.10 -12.09
C TYR A 294 36.87 -0.34 -13.34
N VAL A 295 35.82 0.49 -13.20
CA VAL A 295 35.62 1.66 -14.05
C VAL A 295 35.18 2.83 -13.16
N HIS A 296 35.89 3.95 -13.25
CA HIS A 296 35.61 5.13 -12.43
C HIS A 296 34.21 5.69 -12.71
N ASN A 297 33.51 6.01 -11.61
CA ASN A 297 32.38 6.95 -11.48
C ASN A 297 30.93 6.46 -11.65
N VAL A 298 30.59 5.28 -12.16
CA VAL A 298 29.23 4.69 -11.97
C VAL A 298 29.27 3.16 -12.09
N THR A 299 28.73 2.44 -11.10
CA THR A 299 28.45 0.98 -11.06
C THR A 299 29.62 0.04 -11.36
N ASP A 300 30.31 -0.43 -10.32
CA ASP A 300 31.37 -1.45 -10.37
C ASP A 300 30.86 -2.90 -10.63
N LEU A 301 29.78 -3.10 -11.37
CA LEU A 301 29.30 -4.44 -11.73
C LEU A 301 29.33 -4.58 -13.26
N GLU A 302 30.51 -4.86 -13.80
CA GLU A 302 30.73 -5.15 -15.21
C GLU A 302 31.18 -6.62 -15.36
N PHE A 303 30.68 -7.30 -16.39
CA PHE A 303 31.09 -8.67 -16.71
C PHE A 303 31.55 -8.75 -18.15
N CYS A 304 32.66 -9.46 -18.36
CA CYS A 304 32.98 -10.01 -19.67
C CYS A 304 32.45 -11.44 -19.72
N SER A 305 31.58 -11.71 -20.68
CA SER A 305 30.97 -13.03 -20.90
C SER A 305 31.36 -13.49 -22.30
N CYS A 306 32.19 -14.53 -22.38
CA CYS A 306 32.61 -15.11 -23.65
C CYS A 306 31.87 -16.42 -23.89
N LYS A 307 31.13 -16.48 -24.99
CA LYS A 307 30.61 -17.73 -25.53
C LYS A 307 31.70 -18.33 -26.43
N SER A 308 32.22 -19.50 -26.04
CA SER A 308 33.22 -20.24 -26.82
C SER A 308 32.65 -20.81 -28.10
#